data_AF-A0A0D7BUM2-F1
#
_entry.id   AF-A0A0D7BUM2-F1
#
_cell.length_a   1.000
_cell.length_b   1.000
_cell.length_c   1.000
_cell.angle_alpha   90.00
_cell.angle_beta   90.00
_cell.angle_gamma   90.00
#
_symmetry.space_group_name_H-M   'P 1'
#
loop_
_entity.id
_entity.type
_entity.pdbx_description
1 polymer ?
#
loop_
_entity_poly.entity_id
_entity_poly.type
_entity_poly.pdbx_seq_one_letter_code
_entity_poly.pdbx_strand_id
1 'polypeptide(L)'
;MSTTIECGPEFYEKRRREWLTPKPNKPPASSPPAAVLQTRQRLAEILDNPKRAHTEAAWREALKNVWSSFGSGRALSWPLPMTLVIRLAHVAWVRDNTWPAGQVAPDPDDELPPEPTPHRRRQ
;
A
#
# COMPACT_ATOMS: atom_id res chain seq x y z
N MET A 1 -8.52 19.85 -36.40
CA MET A 1 -8.90 19.36 -35.07
C MET A 1 -7.61 19.15 -34.28
N SER A 2 -7.15 20.19 -33.58
CA SER A 2 -5.87 20.15 -32.86
C SER A 2 -6.13 19.81 -31.40
N THR A 3 -5.78 18.59 -31.01
CA THR A 3 -5.71 18.15 -29.61
C THR A 3 -4.52 18.82 -28.96
N THR A 4 -4.74 19.97 -28.32
CA THR A 4 -3.75 20.60 -27.45
C THR A 4 -3.50 19.66 -26.28
N ILE A 5 -2.32 19.05 -26.23
CA ILE A 5 -1.87 18.33 -25.04
C ILE A 5 -1.69 19.39 -23.96
N GLU A 6 -2.59 19.43 -22.98
CA GLU A 6 -2.51 20.29 -21.79
C GLU A 6 -1.24 19.93 -21.01
N CYS A 7 -0.10 20.53 -21.36
CA CYS A 7 1.17 20.40 -20.64
C CYS A 7 1.44 21.70 -19.88
N GLY A 8 1.62 21.63 -18.55
CA GLY A 8 2.06 22.78 -17.75
C GLY A 8 1.27 22.98 -16.44
N PRO A 9 1.29 24.22 -15.89
CA PRO A 9 0.65 24.57 -14.62
C PRO A 9 -0.86 24.32 -14.61
N GLU A 10 -1.56 24.54 -15.72
CA GLU A 10 -3.01 24.32 -15.82
C GLU A 10 -3.39 22.85 -15.63
N PHE A 11 -2.58 21.94 -16.16
CA PHE A 11 -2.75 20.50 -15.96
C PHE A 11 -2.49 20.10 -14.50
N TYR A 12 -1.47 20.71 -13.88
CA TYR A 12 -1.20 20.53 -12.46
C TYR A 12 -2.37 21.05 -11.59
N GLU A 13 -2.90 22.23 -11.87
CA GLU A 13 -4.02 22.81 -11.14
C GLU A 13 -5.30 21.98 -11.27
N LYS A 14 -5.59 21.47 -12.47
CA LYS A 14 -6.73 20.58 -12.74
C LYS A 14 -6.63 19.30 -11.93
N ARG A 15 -5.47 18.63 -11.96
CA ARG A 15 -5.21 17.41 -11.18
C ARG A 15 -5.20 17.67 -9.67
N ARG A 16 -4.59 18.77 -9.24
CA ARG A 16 -4.57 19.18 -7.83
C ARG A 16 -5.99 19.40 -7.32
N ARG A 17 -6.86 20.03 -8.12
CA ARG A 17 -8.28 20.20 -7.80
C ARG A 17 -8.98 18.86 -7.66
N GLU A 18 -8.75 17.91 -8.57
CA GLU A 18 -9.31 16.56 -8.48
C GLU A 18 -8.84 15.79 -7.24
N TRP A 19 -7.58 15.94 -6.83
CA TRP A 19 -7.04 15.30 -5.64
C TRP A 19 -7.58 15.89 -4.34
N LEU A 20 -7.74 17.22 -4.30
CA LEU A 20 -8.21 17.93 -3.11
C LEU A 20 -9.74 17.94 -2.99
N THR A 21 -10.47 17.62 -4.06
CA THR A 21 -11.93 17.52 -4.01
C THR A 21 -12.31 16.27 -3.23
N PRO A 22 -12.98 16.40 -2.07
CA PRO A 22 -13.44 15.25 -1.31
C PRO A 22 -14.42 14.46 -2.18
N LYS A 23 -14.08 13.20 -2.47
CA LYS A 23 -15.00 12.34 -3.22
C LYS A 23 -16.24 12.09 -2.37
N PRO A 24 -17.45 12.10 -2.96
CA PRO A 24 -18.66 11.74 -2.23
C PRO A 24 -18.44 10.37 -1.59
N ASN A 25 -18.78 10.27 -0.31
CA ASN A 25 -18.53 9.09 0.50
C ASN A 25 -19.25 7.91 -0.17
N LYS A 26 -18.49 7.11 -0.94
CA LYS A 26 -19.04 5.95 -1.62
C LYS A 26 -19.61 5.07 -0.51
N PRO A 27 -20.86 4.60 -0.60
CA PRO A 27 -21.40 3.70 0.41
C PRO A 27 -20.38 2.56 0.61
N PRO A 28 -20.11 2.16 1.87
CA PRO A 28 -19.15 1.11 2.12
C PRO A 28 -19.50 -0.06 1.20
N ALA A 29 -18.47 -0.60 0.51
CA ALA A 29 -18.66 -1.78 -0.31
C ALA A 29 -19.41 -2.82 0.53
N SER A 30 -20.39 -3.50 -0.08
CA SER A 30 -21.20 -4.51 0.61
C SER A 30 -20.31 -5.42 1.46
N SER A 31 -20.79 -5.77 2.65
CA SER A 31 -20.02 -6.63 3.56
C SER A 31 -19.49 -7.85 2.80
N PRO A 32 -18.19 -8.14 2.90
CA PRO A 32 -17.60 -9.26 2.20
C PRO A 32 -18.28 -10.57 2.63
N PRO A 33 -18.42 -11.55 1.72
CA PRO A 33 -18.99 -12.85 2.07
C PRO A 33 -18.13 -13.54 3.13
N ALA A 34 -18.76 -14.38 3.96
CA ALA A 34 -18.10 -15.04 5.09
C ALA A 34 -16.82 -15.80 4.70
N ALA A 35 -16.79 -16.44 3.53
CA ALA A 35 -15.61 -17.14 3.01
C ALA A 35 -14.38 -16.22 2.82
N VAL A 36 -14.62 -14.97 2.40
CA VAL A 36 -13.55 -13.97 2.23
C VAL A 36 -13.05 -13.51 3.60
N LEU A 37 -13.95 -13.33 4.57
CA LEU A 37 -13.58 -13.00 5.94
C LEU A 37 -12.71 -14.10 6.57
N GLN A 38 -13.08 -15.38 6.40
CA GLN A 38 -12.29 -16.52 6.88
C GLN A 38 -10.91 -16.58 6.22
N THR A 39 -10.83 -16.32 4.91
CA THR A 39 -9.55 -16.30 4.19
C THR A 39 -8.66 -15.16 4.69
N ARG A 40 -9.24 -13.97 4.95
CA ARG A 40 -8.51 -12.84 5.53
C ARG A 40 -8.03 -13.12 6.95
N GLN A 41 -8.87 -13.73 7.79
CA GLN A 41 -8.50 -14.12 9.15
C GLN A 41 -7.36 -15.12 9.13
N ARG A 42 -7.46 -16.16 8.30
CA ARG A 42 -6.39 -17.14 8.13
C ARG A 42 -5.08 -16.50 7.65
N LEU A 43 -5.16 -15.55 6.71
CA LEU A 43 -4.00 -14.81 6.25
C LEU A 43 -3.39 -13.97 7.38
N ALA A 44 -4.22 -13.29 8.17
CA ALA A 44 -3.78 -12.51 9.32
C ALA A 44 -3.09 -13.38 10.37
N GLU A 45 -3.66 -14.54 10.72
CA GLU A 45 -3.05 -15.48 11.68
C GLU A 45 -1.67 -16.00 11.24
N ILE A 46 -1.50 -16.26 9.95
CA ILE A 46 -0.20 -16.67 9.40
C ILE A 46 0.80 -15.52 9.49
N LEU A 47 0.38 -14.30 9.11
CA LEU A 47 1.24 -13.11 9.10
C LEU A 47 1.56 -12.58 10.50
N ASP A 48 0.70 -12.80 11.50
CA ASP A 48 0.95 -12.42 12.90
C ASP A 48 2.02 -13.29 13.56
N ASN A 49 2.26 -14.49 13.03
CA ASN A 49 3.31 -15.38 13.53
C ASN A 49 4.51 -15.40 12.57
N PRO A 50 5.55 -14.59 12.80
CA PRO A 50 6.69 -14.49 11.89
C PRO A 50 7.41 -15.83 11.68
N LYS A 51 7.50 -16.67 12.73
CA LYS A 51 8.11 -18.01 12.61
C LYS A 51 7.35 -18.89 11.62
N ARG A 52 6.01 -18.78 11.58
CA ARG A 52 5.15 -19.52 10.64
C ARG A 52 5.17 -18.89 9.25
N ALA A 53 5.12 -17.56 9.15
CA ALA A 53 5.08 -16.81 7.90
C ALA A 53 6.30 -17.09 7.00
N HIS A 54 7.48 -17.28 7.59
CA HIS A 54 8.71 -17.57 6.86
C HIS A 54 8.91 -19.06 6.50
N THR A 55 7.97 -19.94 6.84
CA THR A 55 8.06 -21.36 6.46
C THR A 55 7.61 -21.59 5.02
N GLU A 56 8.26 -22.55 4.33
CA GLU A 56 7.87 -22.95 2.98
C GLU A 56 6.43 -23.48 2.91
N ALA A 57 5.97 -24.15 3.98
CA ALA A 57 4.62 -24.68 4.07
C ALA A 57 3.57 -23.56 4.04
N ALA A 58 3.72 -22.53 4.87
CA ALA A 58 2.81 -21.39 4.88
C ALA A 58 2.84 -20.61 3.56
N TRP A 59 4.02 -20.50 2.94
CA TRP A 59 4.18 -19.84 1.66
C TRP A 59 3.38 -20.53 0.55
N ARG A 60 3.55 -21.85 0.40
CA ARG A 60 2.84 -22.63 -0.64
C ARG A 60 1.34 -22.70 -0.39
N GLU A 61 0.92 -22.78 0.87
CA GLU A 61 -0.48 -22.97 1.24
C GLU A 61 -1.34 -21.71 1.07
N ALA A 62 -0.83 -20.54 1.49
CA ALA A 62 -1.65 -19.33 1.59
C ALA A 62 -1.04 -18.09 0.92
N LEU A 63 0.27 -17.87 1.05
CA LEU A 63 0.87 -16.58 0.70
C LEU A 63 1.15 -16.45 -0.81
N LYS A 64 1.58 -17.53 -1.47
CA LYS A 64 1.99 -17.51 -2.88
C LYS A 64 0.89 -17.02 -3.83
N ASN A 65 -0.34 -17.51 -3.63
CA ASN A 65 -1.46 -17.16 -4.53
C ASN A 65 -1.85 -15.69 -4.37
N VAL A 66 -1.84 -15.19 -3.13
CA VAL A 66 -2.16 -13.80 -2.82
C VAL A 66 -1.06 -12.90 -3.38
N TRP A 67 0.22 -13.21 -3.13
CA TRP A 67 1.38 -12.45 -3.65
C TRP A 67 1.44 -12.43 -5.19
N SER A 68 1.20 -13.57 -5.84
CA SER A 68 1.14 -13.66 -7.31
C SER A 68 0.03 -12.78 -7.90
N SER A 69 -1.12 -12.68 -7.22
CA SER A 69 -2.21 -11.80 -7.63
C SER A 69 -1.81 -10.32 -7.58
N PHE A 70 -1.00 -9.93 -6.58
CA PHE A 70 -0.42 -8.58 -6.51
C PHE A 70 0.58 -8.33 -7.63
N GLY A 71 1.52 -9.25 -7.86
CA GLY A 71 2.56 -9.11 -8.89
C GLY A 71 2.03 -9.10 -10.32
N SER A 72 0.90 -9.76 -10.58
CA SER A 72 0.25 -9.79 -11.91
C SER A 72 -0.61 -8.57 -12.21
N GLY A 73 -0.74 -7.61 -11.28
CA GLY A 73 -1.62 -6.45 -11.43
C GLY A 73 -3.11 -6.82 -11.49
N ARG A 74 -3.46 -8.06 -11.12
CA ARG A 74 -4.83 -8.54 -11.16
C ARG A 74 -5.60 -7.92 -10.00
N ALA A 75 -6.74 -7.30 -10.31
CA ALA A 75 -7.62 -6.78 -9.28
C ALA A 75 -8.07 -7.91 -8.35
N LEU A 76 -7.89 -7.72 -7.03
CA LEU A 76 -8.44 -8.62 -6.03
C LEU A 76 -9.97 -8.54 -6.10
N SER A 77 -10.64 -9.69 -6.04
CA SER A 77 -12.10 -9.75 -5.99
C SER A 77 -12.67 -8.97 -4.81
N TRP A 78 -11.89 -8.85 -3.73
CA TRP A 78 -12.24 -8.08 -2.55
C TRP A 78 -11.03 -7.28 -2.05
N PRO A 79 -11.24 -6.01 -1.64
CA PRO A 79 -10.14 -5.15 -1.17
C PRO A 79 -9.48 -5.77 0.06
N LEU A 80 -8.15 -5.80 0.12
CA LEU A 80 -7.43 -6.28 1.30
C LEU A 80 -7.05 -5.08 2.19
N PRO A 81 -7.17 -5.19 3.53
CA PRO A 81 -6.64 -4.17 4.43
C PRO A 81 -5.16 -3.91 4.16
N MET A 82 -4.77 -2.64 4.01
CA MET A 82 -3.39 -2.25 3.68
C MET A 82 -2.37 -2.80 4.68
N THR A 83 -2.72 -2.88 5.96
CA THR A 83 -1.85 -3.48 6.99
C THR A 83 -1.44 -4.92 6.65
N LEU A 84 -2.37 -5.73 6.10
CA LEU A 84 -2.07 -7.09 5.68
C LEU A 84 -1.21 -7.13 4.41
N VAL A 85 -1.45 -6.20 3.48
CA VAL A 85 -0.66 -6.05 2.26
C VAL A 85 0.80 -5.76 2.60
N ILE A 86 1.05 -4.81 3.49
CA ILE A 86 2.40 -4.40 3.89
C ILE A 86 3.13 -5.58 4.55
N ARG A 87 2.48 -6.30 5.45
CA ARG A 87 3.07 -7.48 6.11
C ARG A 87 3.37 -8.61 5.12
N LEU A 88 2.46 -8.87 4.18
CA LEU A 88 2.67 -9.86 3.13
C LEU A 88 3.87 -9.48 2.25
N ALA A 89 3.97 -8.21 1.84
CA ALA A 89 5.07 -7.72 1.03
C ALA A 89 6.41 -7.85 1.75
N HIS A 90 6.47 -7.50 3.05
CA HIS A 90 7.66 -7.69 3.86
C HIS A 90 8.11 -9.16 3.91
N VAL A 91 7.19 -10.10 4.16
CA VAL A 91 7.50 -11.54 4.17
C VAL A 91 8.01 -12.01 2.80
N ALA A 92 7.40 -11.53 1.71
CA ALA A 92 7.82 -11.84 0.35
C ALA A 92 9.23 -11.31 0.04
N TRP A 93 9.53 -10.06 0.39
CA TRP A 93 10.86 -9.48 0.16
C TRP A 93 11.95 -10.15 0.98
N VAL A 94 11.65 -10.51 2.24
CA VAL A 94 12.59 -11.28 3.07
C VAL A 94 12.87 -12.64 2.43
N ARG A 95 11.85 -13.31 1.87
CA ARG A 95 12.02 -14.58 1.17
C ARG A 95 12.86 -14.44 -0.10
N ASP A 96 12.59 -13.41 -0.89
CA ASP A 96 13.27 -13.17 -2.18
C ASP A 96 14.70 -12.63 -1.98
N ASN A 97 15.17 -12.49 -0.73
CA ASN A 97 16.41 -11.81 -0.34
C ASN A 97 16.50 -10.36 -0.83
N THR A 98 15.35 -9.76 -1.19
CA THR A 98 15.23 -8.35 -1.57
C THR A 98 15.30 -7.44 -0.35
N TRP A 99 14.89 -7.93 0.81
CA TRP A 99 15.00 -7.21 2.08
C TRP A 99 15.78 -8.03 3.11
N PRO A 100 16.79 -7.45 3.77
CA PRO A 100 17.55 -8.16 4.78
C PRO A 100 16.70 -8.44 6.04
N ALA A 101 16.62 -9.71 6.45
CA ALA A 101 15.90 -10.10 7.65
C ALA A 101 16.62 -9.56 8.91
N GLY A 102 15.91 -8.77 9.73
CA GLY A 102 16.41 -8.32 11.04
C GLY A 102 17.42 -7.17 11.00
N GLN A 103 17.69 -6.58 9.83
CA GLN A 103 18.46 -5.34 9.72
C GLN A 103 17.52 -4.14 9.94
N VAL A 104 17.96 -3.21 10.78
CA VAL A 104 17.26 -1.94 11.00
C VAL A 104 17.58 -1.03 9.82
N ALA A 105 16.55 -0.42 9.22
CA ALA A 105 16.78 0.57 8.18
C ALA A 105 17.62 1.72 8.76
N PRO A 106 18.64 2.21 8.04
CA PRO A 106 19.37 3.42 8.45
C PRO A 106 18.38 4.57 8.67
N ASP A 107 18.77 5.54 9.50
CA ASP A 107 18.00 6.76 9.66
C ASP A 107 17.76 7.41 8.28
N PRO A 108 16.54 7.90 8.00
CA PRO A 108 16.23 8.48 6.72
C PRO A 108 17.02 9.78 6.51
N ASP A 109 17.80 9.84 5.43
CA ASP A 109 18.50 11.08 4.99
C ASP A 109 17.54 12.22 4.59
N ASP A 110 16.23 11.92 4.48
CA ASP A 110 15.17 12.85 4.10
C ASP A 110 14.60 13.67 5.29
N GLU A 111 15.36 13.86 6.38
CA GLU A 111 15.03 14.87 7.37
C GLU A 111 15.09 16.26 6.71
N LEU A 112 13.94 16.70 6.19
CA LEU A 112 13.76 18.06 5.70
C LEU A 112 14.09 19.00 6.86
N PRO A 113 15.04 19.94 6.69
CA PRO A 113 15.32 20.93 7.72
C PRO A 113 14.02 21.65 8.09
N PRO A 114 13.81 21.97 9.37
CA PRO A 114 12.56 22.60 9.82
C PRO A 114 12.28 23.83 8.95
N GLU A 115 11.08 23.87 8.38
CA GLU A 115 10.64 24.96 7.51
C GLU A 115 10.97 26.31 8.18
N PRO A 116 11.65 27.25 7.51
CA PRO A 116 11.94 28.55 8.11
C PRO A 116 10.62 29.18 8.53
N THR A 117 10.50 29.41 9.84
CA THR A 117 9.34 30.04 10.47
C THR A 117 8.96 31.28 9.65
N PRO A 118 7.69 31.45 9.23
CA PRO A 118 7.31 32.59 8.44
C PRO A 118 7.61 33.84 9.25
N HIS A 119 8.59 34.62 8.80
CA HIS A 119 8.88 35.94 9.33
C HIS A 119 7.62 36.76 9.09
N ARG A 120 6.84 36.91 10.16
CA ARG A 120 5.65 37.74 10.24
C ARG A 120 6.01 39.10 9.67
N ARG A 121 5.62 39.37 8.42
CA ARG A 121 5.74 40.71 7.83
C ARG A 121 4.99 41.65 8.77
N ARG A 122 5.73 42.43 9.54
CA ARG A 122 5.17 43.59 10.23
C ARG A 122 4.77 44.58 9.14
N GLN A 123 3.54 45.07 9.30
CA GLN A 123 2.87 46.05 8.47
C GLN A 123 3.71 47.32 8.32
#